data_AF-A0A968V6P7-F1
#
_entry.id   AF-A0A968V6P7-F1
#
_cell.length_a   1.000
_cell.length_b   1.000
_cell.length_c   1.000
_cell.angle_alpha   90.00
_cell.angle_beta   90.00
_cell.angle_gamma   90.00
#
_symmetry.space_group_name_H-M   'P 1'
#
loop_
_entity.id
_entity.type
_entity.pdbx_description
1 polymer ?
#
loop_
_entity_poly.entity_id
_entity_poly.type
_entity_poly.pdbx_seq_one_letter_code
_entity_poly.pdbx_strand_id
1 'polypeptide(L)'
;MFKQWSNGTTTDFFTFLPSDNPIELEAIYEEVSLDNGTGLLGRYFRGKDGLYNTKPRFSRVDKTVDFEWANGSPDTELAPDFFSVQWLGEVIPLETGEYTFYVISDDGIRLFVNHQVLIDQWIPQATTETSSSIFLEAGKRYPIRLDYFEEGGYSVVKLLWSSMNFPKLIIPKQQLFPINITEQTPQITLAANPVGKRLEVEITTTQLDQTTLTIYDVTGKLIQQVPLSLFVGINRTAMDLNQLADGIYFLKLKGDTIDETVQFAVF
;
A
#
# COMPACT_ATOMS: atom_id res chain seq x y z
N MET A 1 2.66 5.19 -24.47
CA MET A 1 1.83 6.34 -24.08
C MET A 1 1.56 7.19 -25.30
N PHE A 2 0.40 7.86 -25.36
CA PHE A 2 0.13 8.81 -26.43
C PHE A 2 1.14 9.97 -26.32
N LYS A 3 1.71 10.38 -27.45
CA LYS A 3 2.69 11.46 -27.50
C LYS A 3 2.09 12.70 -28.12
N GLN A 4 1.55 12.54 -29.33
CA GLN A 4 0.93 13.62 -30.09
C GLN A 4 0.21 13.05 -31.32
N TRP A 5 -0.68 13.85 -31.89
CA TRP A 5 -1.20 13.63 -33.23
C TRP A 5 -0.17 14.08 -34.29
N SER A 6 -0.30 13.60 -35.53
CA SER A 6 0.57 13.99 -36.66
C SER A 6 0.57 15.50 -36.94
N ASN A 7 -0.43 16.24 -36.47
CA ASN A 7 -0.51 17.70 -36.57
C ASN A 7 0.19 18.44 -35.41
N GLY A 8 0.85 17.73 -34.49
CA GLY A 8 1.58 18.29 -33.35
C GLY A 8 0.74 18.56 -32.09
N THR A 9 -0.56 18.28 -32.12
CA THR A 9 -1.43 18.42 -30.94
C THR A 9 -1.10 17.33 -29.92
N THR A 10 -0.85 17.72 -28.67
CA THR A 10 -0.49 16.83 -27.56
C THR A 10 -1.65 16.43 -26.66
N THR A 11 -2.86 16.96 -26.91
CA THR A 11 -4.05 16.54 -26.17
C THR A 11 -4.62 15.24 -26.73
N ASP A 12 -4.96 14.32 -25.85
CA ASP A 12 -5.56 13.02 -26.15
C ASP A 12 -6.94 13.15 -26.83
N PHE A 13 -7.56 14.34 -26.71
CA PHE A 13 -8.77 14.71 -27.43
C PHE A 13 -8.43 15.38 -28.76
N PHE A 14 -9.03 14.86 -29.82
CA PHE A 14 -9.00 15.45 -31.14
C PHE A 14 -10.32 16.17 -31.43
N THR A 15 -10.26 17.46 -31.73
CA THR A 15 -11.41 18.24 -32.21
C THR A 15 -11.19 18.61 -33.66
N PHE A 16 -12.19 18.35 -34.50
CA PHE A 16 -12.20 18.78 -35.91
C PHE A 16 -13.50 19.48 -36.24
N LEU A 17 -13.43 20.38 -37.22
CA LEU A 17 -14.61 20.88 -37.90
C LEU A 17 -14.97 19.90 -39.03
N PRO A 18 -16.27 19.64 -39.26
CA PRO A 18 -16.70 18.89 -40.44
C PRO A 18 -16.11 19.50 -41.72
N SER A 19 -15.53 18.66 -42.57
CA SER A 19 -14.84 19.04 -43.80
C SER A 19 -15.37 18.19 -44.94
N ASP A 20 -15.55 18.79 -46.12
CA ASP A 20 -15.94 18.06 -47.35
C ASP A 20 -14.80 17.13 -47.84
N ASN A 21 -13.57 17.34 -47.35
CA ASN A 21 -12.41 16.52 -47.64
C ASN A 21 -12.06 15.61 -46.44
N PRO A 22 -11.64 14.34 -46.67
CA PRO A 22 -11.10 13.48 -45.62
C PRO A 22 -9.89 14.11 -44.93
N ILE A 23 -9.85 14.01 -43.60
CA ILE A 23 -8.68 14.38 -42.79
C ILE A 23 -8.07 13.07 -42.27
N GLU A 24 -6.81 12.83 -42.60
CA GLU A 24 -6.03 11.73 -42.02
C GLU A 24 -5.17 12.26 -40.87
N LEU A 25 -5.27 11.57 -39.72
CA LEU A 25 -4.47 11.87 -38.55
C LEU A 25 -3.89 10.58 -38.01
N GLU A 26 -2.61 10.64 -37.68
CA GLU A 26 -1.90 9.53 -37.07
C GLU A 26 -1.68 9.86 -35.61
N ALA A 27 -2.04 8.93 -34.72
CA ALA A 27 -1.67 9.01 -33.32
C ALA A 27 -0.26 8.44 -33.18
N ILE A 28 0.67 9.28 -32.69
CA ILE A 28 2.04 8.88 -32.40
C ILE A 28 2.10 8.45 -30.94
N TYR A 29 2.61 7.24 -30.71
CA TYR A 29 2.83 6.69 -29.38
C TYR A 29 4.32 6.54 -29.10
N GLU A 30 4.71 6.77 -27.85
CA GLU A 30 6.03 6.42 -27.34
C GLU A 30 5.96 5.11 -26.58
N GLU A 31 6.90 4.19 -26.85
CA GLU A 31 7.03 2.97 -26.07
C GLU A 31 7.44 3.33 -24.65
N VAL A 32 6.66 2.87 -23.68
CA VAL A 32 7.04 2.97 -22.28
C VAL A 32 7.75 1.68 -21.93
N SER A 33 9.03 1.79 -21.58
CA SER A 33 9.77 0.65 -21.05
C SER A 33 9.17 0.28 -19.70
N LEU A 34 8.64 -0.93 -19.61
CA LEU A 34 8.20 -1.48 -18.33
C LEU A 34 9.40 -2.11 -17.62
N ASP A 35 9.37 -2.09 -16.29
CA ASP A 35 10.38 -2.75 -15.48
C ASP A 35 10.16 -4.27 -15.42
N ASN A 36 10.92 -4.96 -14.56
CA ASN A 36 10.92 -6.42 -14.44
C ASN A 36 10.24 -6.93 -13.17
N GLY A 37 9.34 -6.13 -12.60
CA GLY A 37 8.55 -6.50 -11.44
C GLY A 37 7.71 -7.76 -11.67
N THR A 38 7.43 -8.45 -10.57
CA THR A 38 6.70 -9.72 -10.57
C THR A 38 5.39 -9.66 -9.81
N GLY A 39 5.11 -8.56 -9.10
CA GLY A 39 3.91 -8.40 -8.27
C GLY A 39 4.19 -7.88 -6.87
N LEU A 40 3.25 -8.09 -5.95
CA LEU A 40 3.39 -7.77 -4.53
C LEU A 40 3.29 -9.04 -3.68
N LEU A 41 3.94 -9.04 -2.53
CA LEU A 41 3.77 -10.11 -1.55
C LEU A 41 2.41 -9.93 -0.86
N GLY A 42 1.45 -10.79 -1.19
CA GLY A 42 0.16 -10.90 -0.50
C GLY A 42 0.26 -11.81 0.72
N ARG A 43 -0.11 -11.29 1.88
CA ARG A 43 -0.21 -12.01 3.15
C ARG A 43 -1.68 -12.12 3.53
N TYR A 44 -2.16 -13.34 3.75
CA TYR A 44 -3.58 -13.65 3.85
C TYR A 44 -3.94 -14.13 5.25
N PHE A 45 -4.95 -13.54 5.87
CA PHE A 45 -5.27 -13.70 7.29
C PHE A 45 -6.75 -14.01 7.52
N ARG A 46 -7.06 -14.58 8.70
CA ARG A 46 -8.43 -14.76 9.16
C ARG A 46 -8.88 -13.55 9.96
N GLY A 47 -10.12 -13.14 9.73
CA GLY A 47 -10.76 -12.00 10.38
C GLY A 47 -10.27 -10.65 9.87
N LYS A 48 -11.11 -9.64 10.07
CA LYS A 48 -10.82 -8.23 9.77
C LYS A 48 -9.54 -7.73 10.46
N ASP A 49 -9.36 -8.08 11.73
CA ASP A 49 -8.19 -7.68 12.51
C ASP A 49 -7.01 -8.67 12.41
N GLY A 50 -7.09 -9.65 11.50
CA GLY A 50 -6.05 -10.65 11.29
C GLY A 50 -4.69 -10.04 10.95
N LEU A 51 -4.65 -8.83 10.39
CA LEU A 51 -3.41 -8.11 10.10
C LEU A 51 -2.60 -7.77 11.36
N TYR A 52 -3.20 -7.75 12.56
CA TYR A 52 -2.56 -7.31 13.81
C TYR A 52 -2.18 -8.49 14.70
N ASN A 53 -0.89 -8.62 14.99
CA ASN A 53 -0.34 -9.58 15.94
C ASN A 53 -0.80 -11.05 15.70
N THR A 54 -1.06 -11.41 14.44
CA THR A 54 -1.34 -12.80 14.05
C THR A 54 -0.43 -13.25 12.91
N LYS A 55 -0.24 -14.57 12.79
CA LYS A 55 0.49 -15.17 11.67
C LYS A 55 -0.45 -15.31 10.46
N PRO A 56 -0.01 -14.95 9.24
CA PRO A 56 -0.81 -15.21 8.05
C PRO A 56 -1.05 -16.72 7.88
N ARG A 57 -2.21 -17.06 7.32
CA ARG A 57 -2.56 -18.44 6.92
C ARG A 57 -1.61 -18.94 5.84
N PHE A 58 -1.42 -18.11 4.82
CA PHE A 58 -0.46 -18.32 3.76
C PHE A 58 0.02 -16.98 3.21
N SER A 59 1.05 -17.02 2.37
CA SER A 59 1.53 -15.86 1.64
C SER A 59 1.93 -16.27 0.24
N ARG A 60 1.73 -15.39 -0.74
CA ARG A 60 2.10 -15.62 -2.14
C ARG A 60 2.42 -14.31 -2.84
N VAL A 61 3.14 -14.38 -3.96
CA VAL A 61 3.35 -13.21 -4.82
C VAL A 61 2.16 -13.10 -5.77
N ASP A 62 1.38 -12.03 -5.62
CA ASP A 62 0.27 -11.71 -6.51
C ASP A 62 0.76 -10.76 -7.60
N LYS A 63 0.63 -11.16 -8.87
CA LYS A 63 1.15 -10.40 -10.01
C LYS A 63 0.61 -8.98 -10.04
N THR A 64 -0.67 -8.82 -9.76
CA THR A 64 -1.39 -7.55 -9.66
C THR A 64 -2.41 -7.68 -8.54
N VAL A 65 -2.88 -6.55 -8.01
CA VAL A 65 -4.09 -6.56 -7.17
C VAL A 65 -5.27 -6.26 -8.08
N ASP A 66 -5.88 -7.31 -8.61
CA ASP A 66 -7.07 -7.28 -9.46
C ASP A 66 -7.91 -8.53 -9.15
N PHE A 67 -8.55 -8.51 -8.00
CA PHE A 67 -9.27 -9.66 -7.46
C PHE A 67 -10.77 -9.38 -7.38
N GLU A 68 -11.54 -10.38 -7.78
CA GLU A 68 -12.99 -10.40 -7.67
C GLU A 68 -13.37 -11.83 -7.26
N TRP A 69 -13.40 -12.06 -5.95
CA TRP A 69 -13.76 -13.37 -5.39
C TRP A 69 -15.27 -13.55 -5.32
N ALA A 70 -16.05 -12.47 -5.52
CA ALA A 70 -17.49 -12.46 -5.39
C ALA A 70 -17.88 -13.05 -4.02
N ASN A 71 -18.76 -14.05 -3.96
CA ASN A 71 -19.14 -14.69 -2.70
C ASN A 71 -18.19 -15.84 -2.28
N GLY A 72 -16.96 -15.84 -2.79
CA GLY A 72 -15.94 -16.86 -2.59
C GLY A 72 -14.79 -16.39 -1.70
N SER A 73 -13.71 -17.16 -1.65
CA SER A 73 -12.50 -16.82 -0.89
C SER A 73 -11.24 -16.86 -1.76
N PRO A 74 -10.14 -16.21 -1.34
CA PRO A 74 -8.87 -16.24 -2.06
C PRO A 74 -8.19 -17.61 -2.14
N ASP A 75 -8.55 -18.49 -1.20
CA ASP A 75 -8.06 -19.87 -1.06
C ASP A 75 -8.96 -20.65 -0.09
N THR A 76 -8.98 -21.97 -0.21
CA THR A 76 -9.65 -22.91 0.70
C THR A 76 -9.24 -22.80 2.17
N GLU A 77 -8.07 -22.25 2.48
CA GLU A 77 -7.64 -21.97 3.85
C GLU A 77 -8.41 -20.82 4.55
N LEU A 78 -9.16 -20.03 3.77
CA LEU A 78 -9.98 -18.92 4.24
C LEU A 78 -11.47 -19.22 3.97
N ALA A 79 -12.31 -18.76 4.89
CA ALA A 79 -13.75 -18.70 4.65
C ALA A 79 -14.04 -17.59 3.61
N PRO A 80 -15.18 -17.67 2.90
CA PRO A 80 -15.62 -16.61 1.99
C PRO A 80 -15.74 -15.24 2.66
N ASP A 81 -16.21 -15.22 3.91
CA ASP A 81 -16.32 -14.00 4.71
C ASP A 81 -15.24 -13.94 5.79
N PHE A 82 -15.07 -12.76 6.40
CA PHE A 82 -14.18 -12.52 7.54
C PHE A 82 -12.72 -12.89 7.25
N PHE A 83 -12.11 -12.26 6.25
CA PHE A 83 -10.69 -12.39 5.98
C PHE A 83 -10.05 -11.03 5.74
N SER A 84 -8.73 -10.98 5.81
CA SER A 84 -7.97 -9.78 5.45
C SER A 84 -6.72 -10.13 4.65
N VAL A 85 -6.28 -9.19 3.83
CA VAL A 85 -5.10 -9.33 2.99
C VAL A 85 -4.25 -8.09 3.10
N GLN A 86 -2.94 -8.29 3.16
CA GLN A 86 -1.96 -7.22 3.12
C GLN A 86 -0.99 -7.49 1.96
N TRP A 87 -0.98 -6.59 0.98
CA TRP A 87 -0.01 -6.59 -0.10
C TRP A 87 1.13 -5.63 0.21
N LEU A 88 2.37 -6.13 0.10
CA LEU A 88 3.59 -5.40 0.43
C LEU A 88 4.62 -5.49 -0.68
N GLY A 89 5.31 -4.39 -0.91
CA GLY A 89 6.39 -4.33 -1.88
C GLY A 89 6.75 -2.90 -2.23
N GLU A 90 7.17 -2.71 -3.46
CA GLU A 90 7.50 -1.41 -4.03
C GLU A 90 6.81 -1.22 -5.37
N VAL A 91 6.50 0.04 -5.69
CA VAL A 91 6.02 0.48 -7.00
C VAL A 91 7.08 1.38 -7.65
N ILE A 92 7.30 1.20 -8.96
CA ILE A 92 8.10 2.14 -9.77
C ILE A 92 7.13 2.91 -10.68
N PRO A 93 7.13 4.25 -10.69
CA PRO A 93 6.34 5.05 -11.61
C PRO A 93 6.97 5.05 -13.01
N LEU A 94 6.11 4.99 -14.03
CA LEU A 94 6.49 5.03 -15.45
C LEU A 94 7.08 6.39 -15.87
N GLU A 95 6.67 7.46 -15.21
CA GLU A 95 7.06 8.84 -15.50
C GLU A 95 7.15 9.67 -14.23
N THR A 96 7.79 10.83 -14.32
CA THR A 96 7.82 11.79 -13.22
C THR A 96 6.58 12.66 -13.31
N GLY A 97 5.79 12.71 -12.25
CA GLY A 97 4.57 13.49 -12.24
C GLY A 97 3.64 13.16 -11.09
N GLU A 98 2.46 13.75 -11.14
CA GLU A 98 1.36 13.41 -10.24
C GLU A 98 0.72 12.09 -10.68
N TYR A 99 0.58 11.18 -9.73
CA TYR A 99 -0.13 9.92 -9.90
C TYR A 99 -1.36 9.93 -9.02
N THR A 100 -2.51 9.58 -9.58
CA THR A 100 -3.69 9.25 -8.79
C THR A 100 -3.78 7.74 -8.64
N PHE A 101 -3.75 7.26 -7.40
CA PHE A 101 -4.03 5.86 -7.08
C PHE A 101 -5.52 5.70 -6.82
N TYR A 102 -6.07 4.59 -7.29
CA TYR A 102 -7.47 4.22 -7.06
C TYR A 102 -7.53 2.83 -6.45
N VAL A 103 -8.42 2.66 -5.49
CA VAL A 103 -8.77 1.35 -4.94
C VAL A 103 -10.27 1.15 -5.08
N ILE A 104 -10.66 0.11 -5.80
CA ILE A 104 -12.04 -0.37 -5.83
C ILE A 104 -12.11 -1.50 -4.82
N SER A 105 -12.95 -1.40 -3.80
CA SER A 105 -13.07 -2.44 -2.79
C SER A 105 -14.46 -2.62 -2.21
N ASP A 106 -14.73 -3.87 -1.83
CA ASP A 106 -15.83 -4.36 -0.99
C ASP A 106 -15.18 -5.44 -0.12
N ASP A 107 -14.92 -5.24 1.18
CA ASP A 107 -15.21 -4.08 2.03
C ASP A 107 -14.07 -3.03 2.06
N GLY A 108 -13.36 -2.91 3.20
CA GLY A 108 -12.57 -1.74 3.58
C GLY A 108 -11.09 -1.88 3.26
N ILE A 109 -10.43 -0.72 3.08
CA ILE A 109 -9.05 -0.64 2.60
C ILE A 109 -8.21 0.40 3.33
N ARG A 110 -6.89 0.23 3.27
CA ARG A 110 -5.90 1.27 3.57
C ARG A 110 -4.78 1.21 2.55
N LEU A 111 -4.48 2.34 1.90
CA LEU A 111 -3.39 2.44 0.94
C LEU A 111 -2.31 3.39 1.48
N PHE A 112 -1.07 2.90 1.46
CA PHE A 112 0.12 3.66 1.78
C PHE A 112 1.08 3.61 0.60
N VAL A 113 1.62 4.77 0.22
CA VAL A 113 2.67 4.89 -0.80
C VAL A 113 3.74 5.82 -0.27
N ASN A 114 5.01 5.44 -0.37
CA ASN A 114 6.13 6.23 0.15
C ASN A 114 5.97 6.57 1.65
N HIS A 115 5.44 5.63 2.44
CA HIS A 115 5.12 5.79 3.87
C HIS A 115 4.09 6.89 4.19
N GLN A 116 3.35 7.38 3.19
CA GLN A 116 2.25 8.33 3.36
C GLN A 116 0.91 7.59 3.28
N VAL A 117 -0.02 7.95 4.17
CA VAL A 117 -1.40 7.45 4.09
C VAL A 117 -2.10 8.15 2.94
N LEU A 118 -2.39 7.42 1.87
CA LEU A 118 -3.17 7.96 0.76
C LEU A 118 -4.66 7.74 0.96
N ILE A 119 -5.04 6.57 1.48
CA ILE A 119 -6.44 6.20 1.72
C ILE A 119 -6.53 5.45 3.05
N ASP A 120 -7.47 5.84 3.91
CA ASP A 120 -7.80 5.13 5.15
C ASP A 120 -9.31 5.01 5.29
N GLN A 121 -9.86 3.90 4.77
CA GLN A 121 -11.28 3.61 4.79
C GLN A 121 -11.52 2.18 5.30
N TRP A 122 -11.16 1.97 6.58
CA TRP A 122 -11.23 0.66 7.24
C TRP A 122 -12.61 0.31 7.81
N ILE A 123 -13.66 0.46 6.99
CA ILE A 123 -15.07 0.26 7.37
C ILE A 123 -15.77 -0.73 6.43
N PRO A 124 -16.79 -1.48 6.91
CA PRO A 124 -17.63 -2.27 6.02
C PRO A 124 -18.34 -1.35 5.02
N GLN A 125 -18.39 -1.75 3.76
CA GLN A 125 -18.93 -0.96 2.66
C GLN A 125 -19.19 -1.85 1.46
N ALA A 126 -20.23 -1.54 0.69
CA ALA A 126 -20.38 -2.11 -0.65
C ALA A 126 -19.26 -1.62 -1.58
N THR A 127 -19.12 -2.28 -2.73
CA THR A 127 -18.15 -1.96 -3.79
C THR A 127 -18.07 -0.45 -4.04
N THR A 128 -16.97 0.14 -3.61
CA THR A 128 -16.73 1.59 -3.65
C THR A 128 -15.36 1.85 -4.23
N GLU A 129 -15.26 2.90 -5.04
CA GLU A 129 -13.99 3.42 -5.51
C GLU A 129 -13.52 4.59 -4.64
N THR A 130 -12.28 4.50 -4.17
CA THR A 130 -11.59 5.57 -3.44
C THR A 130 -10.32 5.95 -4.20
N SER A 131 -9.87 7.19 -4.06
CA SER A 131 -8.66 7.65 -4.74
C SER A 131 -7.95 8.75 -3.99
N SER A 132 -6.65 8.89 -4.25
CA SER A 132 -5.80 9.95 -3.70
C SER A 132 -4.55 10.10 -4.58
N SER A 133 -3.96 11.29 -4.59
CA SER A 133 -2.82 11.63 -5.45
C SER A 133 -1.52 11.80 -4.68
N ILE A 134 -0.41 11.47 -5.33
CA ILE A 134 0.95 11.69 -4.84
C ILE A 134 1.89 12.01 -6.02
N PHE A 135 2.86 12.89 -5.80
CA PHE A 135 3.92 13.15 -6.78
C PHE A 135 5.02 12.09 -6.67
N LEU A 136 5.39 11.46 -7.79
CA LEU A 136 6.43 10.44 -7.87
C LEU A 136 7.43 10.76 -8.98
N GLU A 137 8.66 10.31 -8.81
CA GLU A 137 9.74 10.49 -9.80
C GLU A 137 10.03 9.17 -10.53
N ALA A 138 10.08 9.23 -11.86
CA ALA A 138 10.39 8.09 -12.74
C ALA A 138 11.63 7.31 -12.27
N GLY A 139 11.55 5.98 -12.33
CA GLY A 139 12.69 5.10 -12.04
C GLY A 139 13.06 4.98 -10.56
N LYS A 140 12.40 5.70 -9.65
CA LYS A 140 12.54 5.48 -8.20
C LYS A 140 11.57 4.42 -7.71
N ARG A 141 12.04 3.55 -6.81
CA ARG A 141 11.19 2.60 -6.09
C ARG A 141 10.57 3.29 -4.89
N TYR A 142 9.26 3.17 -4.77
CA TYR A 142 8.51 3.66 -3.61
C TYR A 142 7.86 2.49 -2.89
N PRO A 143 8.04 2.36 -1.57
CA PRO A 143 7.30 1.39 -0.78
C PRO A 143 5.79 1.56 -0.99
N ILE A 144 5.09 0.46 -1.22
CA ILE A 144 3.64 0.43 -1.36
C ILE A 144 3.07 -0.65 -0.44
N ARG A 145 2.00 -0.31 0.26
CA ARG A 145 1.22 -1.23 1.08
C ARG A 145 -0.26 -1.01 0.85
N LEU A 146 -0.96 -2.09 0.55
CA LEU A 146 -2.41 -2.11 0.51
C LEU A 146 -2.91 -3.13 1.53
N ASP A 147 -3.69 -2.66 2.49
CA ASP A 147 -4.44 -3.50 3.39
C ASP A 147 -5.90 -3.55 2.92
N TYR A 148 -6.51 -4.72 3.06
CA TYR A 148 -7.90 -4.99 2.69
C TYR A 148 -8.53 -5.94 3.71
N PHE A 149 -9.83 -5.80 3.96
CA PHE A 149 -10.62 -6.84 4.61
C PHE A 149 -11.95 -7.06 3.90
N GLU A 150 -12.44 -8.29 4.07
CA GLU A 150 -13.80 -8.72 3.78
C GLU A 150 -14.50 -9.02 5.11
N GLU A 151 -15.58 -8.31 5.41
CA GLU A 151 -16.48 -8.60 6.54
C GLU A 151 -17.49 -9.65 6.12
N GLY A 152 -18.08 -9.50 4.94
CA GLY A 152 -18.85 -10.56 4.29
C GLY A 152 -19.74 -10.10 3.14
N GLY A 153 -20.13 -11.05 2.30
CA GLY A 153 -20.92 -10.78 1.10
C GLY A 153 -20.08 -10.85 -0.16
N TYR A 154 -20.03 -9.76 -0.92
CA TYR A 154 -19.38 -9.72 -2.22
C TYR A 154 -17.98 -9.14 -2.10
N SER A 155 -16.96 -9.94 -2.40
CA SER A 155 -15.57 -9.58 -2.20
C SER A 155 -14.87 -9.17 -3.49
N VAL A 156 -14.39 -7.92 -3.54
CA VAL A 156 -13.62 -7.36 -4.66
C VAL A 156 -12.54 -6.41 -4.14
N VAL A 157 -11.36 -6.44 -4.75
CA VAL A 157 -10.29 -5.46 -4.50
C VAL A 157 -9.40 -5.28 -5.73
N LYS A 158 -9.30 -4.04 -6.22
CA LYS A 158 -8.52 -3.69 -7.40
C LYS A 158 -7.68 -2.45 -7.11
N LEU A 159 -6.38 -2.51 -7.42
CA LEU A 159 -5.44 -1.39 -7.29
C LEU A 159 -5.09 -0.86 -8.67
N LEU A 160 -5.46 0.39 -8.93
CA LEU A 160 -5.25 1.09 -10.19
C LEU A 160 -4.46 2.38 -9.95
N TRP A 161 -3.91 2.90 -11.03
CA TRP A 161 -3.32 4.23 -11.05
C TRP A 161 -3.60 4.93 -12.39
N SER A 162 -3.47 6.25 -12.41
CA SER A 162 -3.44 7.07 -13.62
C SER A 162 -2.38 8.15 -13.45
N SER A 163 -1.98 8.75 -14.56
CA SER A 163 -1.24 10.02 -14.56
C SER A 163 -1.71 10.86 -15.74
N MET A 164 -1.07 12.01 -15.97
CA MET A 164 -1.42 12.92 -17.05
C MET A 164 -1.25 12.28 -18.43
N ASN A 165 -0.26 11.39 -18.62
CA ASN A 165 0.08 10.85 -19.94
C ASN A 165 -0.39 9.40 -20.17
N PHE A 166 -1.10 8.80 -19.21
CA PHE A 166 -1.74 7.50 -19.40
C PHE A 166 -3.06 7.36 -18.64
N PRO A 167 -4.05 6.66 -19.23
CA PRO A 167 -5.36 6.50 -18.61
C PRO A 167 -5.30 5.62 -17.37
N LYS A 168 -6.34 5.69 -16.55
CA LYS A 168 -6.51 4.81 -15.40
C LYS A 168 -6.44 3.33 -15.81
N LEU A 169 -5.54 2.57 -15.18
CA LEU A 169 -5.32 1.16 -15.46
C LEU A 169 -4.85 0.40 -14.21
N ILE A 170 -5.07 -0.91 -14.17
CA ILE A 170 -4.54 -1.80 -13.12
C ILE A 170 -3.01 -1.67 -13.12
N ILE A 171 -2.41 -1.46 -11.95
CA ILE A 171 -0.96 -1.31 -11.88
C ILE A 171 -0.31 -2.59 -12.43
N PRO A 172 0.48 -2.50 -13.52
CA PRO A 172 1.03 -3.68 -14.17
C PRO A 172 2.05 -4.35 -13.26
N LYS A 173 2.10 -5.69 -13.27
CA LYS A 173 3.03 -6.47 -12.44
C LYS A 173 4.48 -6.03 -12.59
N GLN A 174 4.86 -5.59 -13.79
CA GLN A 174 6.20 -5.12 -14.12
C GLN A 174 6.63 -3.93 -13.27
N GLN A 175 5.66 -3.14 -12.80
CA GLN A 175 5.89 -1.99 -11.94
C GLN A 175 5.76 -2.32 -10.45
N LEU A 176 5.55 -3.60 -10.10
CA LEU A 176 5.36 -4.06 -8.73
C LEU A 176 6.46 -5.05 -8.34
N PHE A 177 7.11 -4.79 -7.23
CA PHE A 177 8.22 -5.59 -6.72
C PHE A 177 7.89 -6.15 -5.35
N PRO A 178 7.84 -7.48 -5.18
CA PRO A 178 7.48 -8.07 -3.90
C PRO A 178 8.61 -7.85 -2.90
N ILE A 179 8.26 -7.63 -1.63
CA ILE A 179 9.26 -7.56 -0.56
C ILE A 179 9.82 -8.95 -0.25
N ASN A 180 11.14 -9.08 -0.12
CA ASN A 180 11.82 -10.30 0.33
C ASN A 180 12.04 -10.26 1.85
N ILE A 181 11.09 -10.82 2.60
CA ILE A 181 11.11 -10.78 4.07
C ILE A 181 12.37 -11.47 4.66
N THR A 182 12.88 -12.53 4.03
CA THR A 182 14.02 -13.32 4.55
C THR A 182 15.37 -12.63 4.41
N GLU A 183 15.47 -11.60 3.58
CA GLU A 183 16.71 -10.85 3.31
C GLU A 183 16.73 -9.50 4.04
N GLN A 184 15.65 -9.15 4.74
CA GLN A 184 15.52 -7.88 5.44
C GLN A 184 16.18 -7.95 6.81
N THR A 185 17.01 -6.95 7.11
CA THR A 185 17.44 -6.68 8.48
C THR A 185 16.22 -6.39 9.35
N PRO A 186 16.19 -6.89 10.61
CA PRO A 186 15.12 -6.54 11.52
C PRO A 186 15.00 -5.02 11.64
N GLN A 187 13.80 -4.50 11.46
CA GLN A 187 13.57 -3.05 11.42
C GLN A 187 12.16 -2.69 11.86
N ILE A 188 12.00 -1.46 12.32
CA ILE A 188 10.71 -0.84 12.60
C ILE A 188 10.40 0.13 11.47
N THR A 189 9.24 -0.05 10.84
CA THR A 189 8.69 0.90 9.89
C THR A 189 7.38 1.45 10.46
N LEU A 190 7.22 2.76 10.37
CA LEU A 190 5.96 3.40 10.74
C LEU A 190 5.05 3.44 9.51
N ALA A 191 3.78 3.12 9.70
CA ALA A 191 2.78 3.20 8.64
C ALA A 191 2.65 4.63 8.07
N ALA A 192 2.77 5.62 8.97
CA ALA A 192 2.64 7.03 8.67
C ALA A 192 3.57 7.85 9.57
N ASN A 193 4.18 8.89 9.02
CA ASN A 193 4.89 9.90 9.78
C ASN A 193 4.84 11.24 9.04
N PRO A 194 4.16 12.29 9.58
CA PRO A 194 3.53 12.34 10.89
C PRO A 194 2.30 11.43 11.07
N VAL A 195 1.90 11.21 12.31
CA VAL A 195 0.79 10.31 12.69
C VAL A 195 -0.29 11.05 13.47
N GLY A 196 -1.55 10.61 13.31
CA GLY A 196 -2.66 11.08 14.13
C GLY A 196 -2.70 10.39 15.51
N LYS A 197 -3.90 10.07 16.00
CA LYS A 197 -4.09 9.48 17.34
C LYS A 197 -3.89 7.95 17.42
N ARG A 198 -3.48 7.30 16.34
CA ARG A 198 -3.17 5.85 16.32
C ARG A 198 -1.87 5.62 15.56
N LEU A 199 -0.87 5.09 16.24
CA LEU A 199 0.40 4.73 15.63
C LEU A 199 0.40 3.27 15.23
N GLU A 200 0.35 3.02 13.93
CA GLU A 200 0.57 1.69 13.39
C GLU A 200 2.05 1.45 13.14
N VAL A 201 2.52 0.31 13.64
CA VAL A 201 3.93 -0.06 13.61
C VAL A 201 4.05 -1.41 12.91
N GLU A 202 4.93 -1.45 11.94
CA GLU A 202 5.32 -2.66 11.24
C GLU A 202 6.75 -3.04 11.67
N ILE A 203 6.93 -4.29 12.07
CA ILE A 203 8.19 -4.80 12.61
C ILE A 203 8.57 -6.02 11.80
N THR A 204 9.70 -5.93 11.09
CA THR A 204 10.28 -7.09 10.42
C THR A 204 11.28 -7.74 11.36
N THR A 205 11.23 -9.07 11.49
CA THR A 205 12.25 -9.85 12.20
C THR A 205 12.51 -11.17 11.49
N THR A 206 13.73 -11.70 11.61
CA THR A 206 14.11 -13.00 11.04
C THR A 206 13.99 -14.15 12.05
N GLN A 207 13.68 -13.85 13.32
CA GLN A 207 13.58 -14.82 14.40
C GLN A 207 12.34 -14.54 15.27
N LEU A 208 11.88 -15.55 16.00
CA LEU A 208 10.90 -15.33 17.05
C LEU A 208 11.55 -14.50 18.15
N ASP A 209 10.86 -13.47 18.64
CA ASP A 209 11.41 -12.57 19.66
C ASP A 209 10.31 -12.10 20.62
N GLN A 210 10.65 -11.96 21.90
CA GLN A 210 9.80 -11.31 22.89
C GLN A 210 10.30 -9.90 23.07
N THR A 211 9.51 -8.94 22.59
CA THR A 211 9.96 -7.56 22.48
C THR A 211 9.05 -6.65 23.27
N THR A 212 9.54 -5.45 23.51
CA THR A 212 8.76 -4.37 24.09
C THR A 212 8.83 -3.16 23.18
N LEU A 213 7.64 -2.64 22.85
CA LEU A 213 7.48 -1.38 22.16
C LEU A 213 7.23 -0.26 23.17
N THR A 214 8.07 0.76 23.18
CA THR A 214 8.07 1.84 24.18
C THR A 214 8.07 3.21 23.51
N ILE A 215 7.17 4.10 23.92
CA ILE A 215 7.17 5.50 23.50
C ILE A 215 7.85 6.34 24.58
N TYR A 216 8.79 7.17 24.15
CA TYR A 216 9.44 8.21 24.95
C TYR A 216 9.12 9.59 24.38
N ASP A 217 9.04 10.60 25.26
CA ASP A 217 9.09 12.01 24.82
C ASP A 217 10.52 12.46 24.50
N VAL A 218 10.68 13.69 24.02
CA VAL A 218 12.00 14.27 23.67
C VAL A 218 12.95 14.43 24.85
N THR A 219 12.46 14.31 26.10
CA THR A 219 13.30 14.35 27.31
C THR A 219 13.75 12.95 27.74
N GLY A 220 13.29 11.90 27.05
CA GLY A 220 13.55 10.51 27.41
C GLY A 220 12.60 9.96 28.47
N LYS A 221 11.51 10.67 28.81
CA LYS A 221 10.51 10.17 29.74
C LYS A 221 9.66 9.11 29.04
N LEU A 222 9.50 7.96 29.70
CA LEU A 222 8.60 6.90 29.24
C LEU A 222 7.15 7.38 29.31
N ILE A 223 6.43 7.23 28.20
CA ILE A 223 5.01 7.57 28.09
C ILE A 223 4.15 6.31 28.09
N GLN A 224 4.46 5.35 27.23
CA GLN A 224 3.66 4.14 27.04
C GLN A 224 4.57 2.97 26.68
N GLN A 225 4.18 1.76 27.09
CA GLN A 225 4.92 0.55 26.82
C GLN A 225 3.95 -0.61 26.57
N VAL A 226 4.22 -1.43 25.56
CA VAL A 226 3.42 -2.60 25.19
C VAL A 226 4.34 -3.79 24.92
N PRO A 227 4.18 -4.93 25.61
CA PRO A 227 4.89 -6.17 25.28
C PRO A 227 4.32 -6.81 24.01
N LEU A 228 5.18 -7.42 23.19
CA LEU A 228 4.82 -8.01 21.90
C LEU A 228 5.60 -9.31 21.68
N SER A 229 4.90 -10.34 21.20
CA SER A 229 5.53 -11.56 20.71
C SER A 229 5.62 -11.49 19.19
N LEU A 230 6.84 -11.45 18.65
CA LEU A 230 7.06 -11.36 17.21
C LEU A 230 7.16 -12.75 16.59
N PHE A 231 6.53 -12.91 15.44
CA PHE A 231 6.70 -14.05 14.55
C PHE A 231 7.79 -13.75 13.51
N VAL A 232 8.43 -14.78 12.96
CA VAL A 232 9.35 -14.60 11.83
C VAL A 232 8.60 -13.93 10.68
N GLY A 233 9.17 -12.82 10.21
CA GLY A 233 8.67 -11.98 9.15
C GLY A 233 8.08 -10.67 9.66
N ILE A 234 7.01 -10.23 9.00
CA ILE A 234 6.41 -8.92 9.25
C ILE A 234 5.33 -9.02 10.32
N ASN A 235 5.45 -8.25 11.38
CA ASN A 235 4.49 -8.17 12.47
C ASN A 235 3.90 -6.77 12.48
N ARG A 236 2.58 -6.68 12.70
CA ARG A 236 1.93 -5.38 12.82
C ARG A 236 1.30 -5.25 14.19
N THR A 237 1.45 -4.08 14.77
CA THR A 237 0.81 -3.68 16.00
C THR A 237 0.35 -2.23 15.89
N ALA A 238 -0.45 -1.79 16.84
CA ALA A 238 -0.81 -0.39 16.94
C ALA A 238 -0.77 0.09 18.39
N MET A 239 -0.38 1.34 18.58
CA MET A 239 -0.42 2.04 19.86
C MET A 239 -1.45 3.17 19.79
N ASP A 240 -2.28 3.25 20.82
CA ASP A 240 -3.21 4.37 21.00
C ASP A 240 -2.44 5.60 21.49
N LEU A 241 -2.52 6.69 20.75
CA LEU A 241 -1.85 7.96 21.03
C LEU A 241 -2.82 9.05 21.51
N ASN A 242 -4.07 8.72 21.84
CA ASN A 242 -5.07 9.70 22.31
C ASN A 242 -4.60 10.55 23.51
N GLN A 243 -3.69 10.01 24.32
CA GLN A 243 -3.13 10.69 25.50
C GLN A 243 -1.93 11.59 25.18
N LEU A 244 -1.41 11.55 23.95
CA LEU A 244 -0.28 12.35 23.52
C LEU A 244 -0.72 13.71 22.99
N ALA A 245 -0.06 14.74 23.50
CA ALA A 245 -0.10 16.08 22.91
C ALA A 245 0.71 16.11 21.61
N ASP A 246 0.40 17.07 20.74
CA ASP A 246 1.11 17.23 19.48
C ASP A 246 2.59 17.54 19.74
N GLY A 247 3.48 16.90 18.98
CA GLY A 247 4.91 16.97 19.25
C GLY A 247 5.70 15.80 18.70
N ILE A 248 7.00 15.79 19.01
CA ILE A 248 7.94 14.76 18.58
C ILE A 248 8.11 13.72 19.69
N TYR A 249 8.14 12.45 19.30
CA TYR A 249 8.32 11.30 20.20
C TYR A 249 9.29 10.30 19.58
N PHE A 250 9.78 9.39 20.42
CA PHE A 250 10.65 8.29 20.02
C PHE A 250 9.97 6.96 20.35
N LEU A 251 9.83 6.12 19.33
CA LEU A 251 9.38 4.75 19.46
C LEU A 251 10.60 3.84 19.50
N LYS A 252 10.78 3.15 20.62
CA LYS A 252 11.85 2.15 20.80
C LYS A 252 11.27 0.75 20.82
N LEU A 253 11.81 -0.12 19.98
CA LEU A 253 11.59 -1.56 20.07
C LEU A 253 12.83 -2.20 20.67
N LYS A 254 12.65 -2.96 21.75
CA LYS A 254 13.74 -3.69 22.38
C LYS A 254 13.35 -5.13 22.62
N GLY A 255 14.14 -6.05 22.09
CA GLY A 255 14.02 -7.50 22.22
C GLY A 255 15.39 -8.16 22.35
N ASP A 256 15.41 -9.48 22.16
CA ASP A 256 16.65 -10.25 22.16
C ASP A 256 17.42 -10.08 20.85
N THR A 257 16.72 -9.82 19.74
CA THR A 257 17.28 -9.76 18.38
C THR A 257 17.14 -8.40 17.70
N ILE A 258 16.43 -7.46 18.33
CA ILE A 258 16.16 -6.12 17.79
C ILE A 258 16.30 -5.05 18.87
N ASP A 259 17.07 -4.01 18.61
CA ASP A 259 17.14 -2.79 19.43
C ASP A 259 17.16 -1.60 18.47
N GLU A 260 15.96 -1.11 18.16
CA GLU A 260 15.73 -0.09 17.15
C GLU A 260 14.97 1.09 17.76
N THR A 261 15.25 2.29 17.28
CA THR A 261 14.56 3.50 17.73
C THR A 261 14.25 4.39 16.53
N VAL A 262 12.98 4.76 16.40
CA VAL A 262 12.49 5.63 15.33
C VAL A 262 11.81 6.86 15.90
N GLN A 263 12.07 8.01 15.31
CA GLN A 263 11.41 9.26 15.65
C GLN A 263 10.10 9.39 14.88
N PHE A 264 9.05 9.87 15.54
CA PHE A 264 7.78 10.21 14.89
C PHE A 264 7.20 11.50 15.44
N ALA A 265 6.32 12.12 14.67
CA ALA A 265 5.59 13.32 15.09
C ALA A 265 4.09 13.02 15.19
N VAL A 266 3.45 13.53 16.25
CA VAL A 266 1.99 13.49 16.45
C VAL A 266 1.43 14.87 16.11
N PHE A 267 0.44 14.92 15.21
CA PHE A 267 -0.33 16.13 14.85
C PHE A 267 -1.82 15.80 14.69
#